data_AF-A0A1Y4JQ94-F1
#
_entry.id   AF-A0A1Y4JQ94-F1
#
_cell.length_a   1.000
_cell.length_b   1.000
_cell.length_c   1.000
_cell.angle_alpha   90.00
_cell.angle_beta   90.00
_cell.angle_gamma   90.00
#
_symmetry.space_group_name_H-M   'P 1'
#
loop_
_entity.id
_entity.type
_entity.pdbx_description
1 polymer ?
#
loop_
_entity_poly.entity_id
_entity_poly.type
_entity_poly.pdbx_seq_one_letter_code
_entity_poly.pdbx_strand_id
1 'polypeptide(L)'
;MDAFTQYIEVALRHLEQGYNATEMTYNQYVKATATELGMNLHNIDIENYKQKIILRHLIIPRAFLESFVEDLQEDIKGMGHPMFDIGKKAPAGMPNTELNRLINHINADLHITVDLTVFQKDLFDYYRTLRNAVAHASIDSTKIEDAYNALDINAIHAFYPTLSAPNKIENLTFDDFTLCTANIKNIADMIVCSLESAIRWNSPEVLSNACFANVKQKAKVRTKERMLGYIKHCANMTWNIVPSVADCEIIYSSLV
;
A
#
# COMPACT_ATOMS: atom_id res chain seq x y z
N MET A 1 -2.01 -10.95 4.26
CA MET A 1 -1.92 -9.65 4.95
C MET A 1 -3.29 -9.26 5.48
N ASP A 2 -4.24 -8.97 4.59
CA ASP A 2 -5.67 -8.93 4.91
C ASP A 2 -6.10 -10.22 5.61
N ALA A 3 -5.55 -11.37 5.20
CA ALA A 3 -5.80 -12.67 5.83
C ALA A 3 -5.63 -12.68 7.36
N PHE A 4 -4.57 -12.07 7.93
CA PHE A 4 -4.37 -12.07 9.39
C PHE A 4 -5.44 -11.23 10.09
N THR A 5 -5.74 -10.05 9.54
CA THR A 5 -6.84 -9.20 10.03
C THR A 5 -8.19 -9.88 9.87
N GLN A 6 -8.41 -10.59 8.76
CA GLN A 6 -9.62 -11.38 8.49
C GLN A 6 -9.73 -12.56 9.47
N TYR A 7 -8.63 -13.22 9.85
CA TYR A 7 -8.63 -14.24 10.89
C TYR A 7 -9.08 -13.67 12.24
N ILE A 8 -8.58 -12.49 12.61
CA ILE A 8 -9.01 -11.80 13.83
C ILE A 8 -10.50 -11.45 13.72
N GLU A 9 -10.94 -10.89 12.60
CA GLU A 9 -12.34 -10.52 12.36
C GLU A 9 -13.28 -11.73 12.42
N VAL A 10 -12.88 -12.89 11.86
CA VAL A 10 -13.63 -14.14 11.96
C VAL A 10 -13.77 -14.58 13.41
N ALA A 11 -12.69 -14.54 14.19
CA ALA A 11 -12.73 -14.86 15.62
C ALA A 11 -13.66 -13.93 16.39
N LEU A 12 -13.66 -12.63 16.07
CA LEU A 12 -14.54 -11.63 16.69
C LEU A 12 -16.01 -11.85 16.33
N ARG A 13 -16.32 -12.19 15.08
CA ARG A 13 -17.69 -12.51 14.65
C ARG A 13 -18.19 -13.79 15.31
N HIS A 14 -17.32 -14.77 15.50
CA HIS A 14 -17.67 -15.99 16.24
C HIS A 14 -17.98 -15.70 17.71
N LEU A 15 -17.16 -14.85 18.35
CA LEU A 15 -17.40 -14.37 19.71
C LEU A 15 -18.73 -13.60 19.81
N GLU A 16 -19.04 -12.77 18.82
CA GLU A 16 -20.31 -12.04 18.75
C GLU A 16 -21.52 -12.97 18.57
N GLN A 17 -21.42 -14.00 17.72
CA GLN A 17 -22.48 -15.00 17.58
C GLN A 17 -22.74 -15.73 18.90
N GLY A 18 -21.68 -16.11 19.60
CA GLY A 18 -21.80 -16.73 20.92
C GLY A 18 -22.44 -15.80 21.94
N TYR A 19 -22.07 -14.51 21.93
CA TYR A 19 -22.70 -13.49 22.77
C TYR A 19 -24.20 -13.34 22.50
N ASN A 20 -24.60 -13.25 21.24
CA ASN A 20 -26.00 -13.06 20.82
C ASN A 20 -26.91 -14.23 21.23
N ALA A 21 -26.34 -15.37 21.61
CA ALA A 21 -27.07 -16.53 22.16
C ALA A 21 -27.26 -16.45 23.69
N THR A 22 -26.90 -15.34 24.34
CA THR A 22 -26.94 -15.17 25.79
C THR A 22 -27.72 -13.91 26.21
N GLU A 23 -28.18 -13.89 27.47
CA GLU A 23 -28.78 -12.70 28.10
C GLU A 23 -27.76 -11.83 28.84
N MET A 24 -26.48 -12.19 28.77
CA MET A 24 -25.39 -11.46 29.43
C MET A 24 -25.14 -10.12 28.74
N THR A 25 -24.48 -9.17 29.40
CA THR A 25 -23.85 -8.05 28.67
C THR A 25 -22.61 -8.53 27.93
N TYR A 26 -22.22 -7.84 26.84
CA TYR A 26 -21.05 -8.24 26.05
C TYR A 26 -19.78 -8.36 26.90
N ASN A 27 -19.55 -7.43 27.83
CA ASN A 27 -18.41 -7.49 28.74
C ASN A 27 -18.45 -8.74 29.65
N GLN A 28 -19.62 -9.04 30.22
CA GLN A 28 -19.78 -10.23 31.06
C GLN A 28 -19.53 -11.51 30.26
N TYR A 29 -20.06 -11.60 29.04
CA TYR A 29 -19.84 -12.74 28.14
C TYR A 29 -18.34 -12.93 27.81
N VAL A 30 -17.64 -11.85 27.45
CA VAL A 30 -16.21 -11.89 27.13
C VAL A 30 -15.37 -12.29 28.34
N LYS A 31 -15.68 -11.79 29.55
CA LYS A 31 -14.98 -12.18 30.78
C LYS A 31 -15.19 -13.65 31.14
N ALA A 32 -16.42 -14.15 30.99
CA ALA A 32 -16.73 -15.56 31.22
C ALA A 32 -15.96 -16.45 30.25
N THR A 33 -16.02 -16.13 28.95
CA THR A 33 -15.28 -16.83 27.89
C THR A 33 -13.77 -16.80 28.14
N ALA A 34 -13.21 -15.66 28.50
CA ALA A 34 -11.79 -15.55 28.81
C ALA A 34 -11.38 -16.40 30.02
N THR A 35 -12.21 -16.43 31.07
CA THR A 35 -11.98 -17.27 32.26
C THR A 35 -11.97 -18.74 31.88
N GLU A 36 -12.93 -19.18 31.08
CA GLU A 36 -13.04 -20.57 30.59
C GLU A 36 -11.83 -20.96 29.74
N LEU A 37 -11.32 -20.05 28.93
CA LEU A 37 -10.11 -20.22 28.11
C LEU A 37 -8.79 -20.01 28.88
N GLY A 38 -8.84 -19.75 30.20
CA GLY A 38 -7.65 -19.54 31.03
C GLY A 38 -6.92 -18.21 30.79
N MET A 39 -7.60 -17.20 30.22
CA MET A 39 -7.05 -15.86 29.98
C MET A 39 -7.47 -14.88 31.07
N ASN A 40 -6.49 -14.11 31.57
CA ASN A 40 -6.76 -13.01 32.50
C ASN A 40 -6.95 -11.71 31.71
N LEU A 41 -8.20 -11.35 31.43
CA LEU A 41 -8.54 -10.00 31.02
C LEU A 41 -8.54 -9.14 32.28
N HIS A 42 -7.57 -8.22 32.40
CA HIS A 42 -7.52 -7.21 33.47
C HIS A 42 -8.82 -6.37 33.53
N ASN A 43 -8.88 -5.35 34.38
CA ASN A 43 -10.04 -4.42 34.50
C ASN A 43 -10.24 -3.51 33.27
N ILE A 44 -10.26 -4.08 32.07
CA ILE A 44 -10.55 -3.37 30.84
C ILE A 44 -12.04 -3.53 30.56
N ASP A 45 -12.78 -2.43 30.71
CA ASP A 45 -14.10 -2.29 30.14
C ASP A 45 -13.95 -1.72 28.73
N ILE A 46 -14.38 -2.47 27.72
CA ILE A 46 -14.23 -2.04 26.32
C ILE A 46 -15.59 -1.66 25.76
N GLU A 47 -16.09 -0.51 26.20
CA GLU A 47 -17.07 0.22 25.40
C GLU A 47 -16.49 0.48 24.00
N ASN A 48 -17.32 0.30 22.97
CA ASN A 48 -16.97 0.47 21.55
C ASN A 48 -15.74 -0.35 21.12
N TYR A 49 -15.64 -1.60 21.61
CA TYR A 49 -14.52 -2.49 21.32
C TYR A 49 -14.31 -2.72 19.83
N LYS A 50 -15.41 -2.83 19.05
CA LYS A 50 -15.35 -3.05 17.61
C LYS A 50 -14.61 -1.92 16.92
N GLN A 51 -15.02 -0.67 17.16
CA GLN A 51 -14.36 0.52 16.59
C GLN A 51 -12.89 0.59 17.01
N LYS A 52 -12.58 0.31 18.29
CA LYS A 52 -11.19 0.28 18.78
C LYS A 52 -10.33 -0.79 18.11
N ILE A 53 -10.92 -1.94 17.76
CA ILE A 53 -10.23 -3.00 17.04
C ILE A 53 -10.00 -2.60 15.58
N ILE A 54 -11.03 -2.07 14.89
CA ILE A 54 -10.88 -1.59 13.50
C ILE A 54 -9.79 -0.51 13.42
N LEU A 55 -9.80 0.45 14.36
CA LEU A 55 -8.77 1.47 14.50
C LEU A 55 -7.36 0.87 14.64
N ARG A 56 -7.20 -0.22 15.37
CA ARG A 56 -5.92 -0.95 15.46
C ARG A 56 -5.56 -1.65 14.16
N HIS A 57 -6.54 -2.20 13.44
CA HIS A 57 -6.31 -2.79 12.12
C HIS A 57 -5.77 -1.77 11.11
N LEU A 58 -6.14 -0.49 11.21
CA LEU A 58 -5.60 0.59 10.37
C LEU A 58 -4.09 0.89 10.60
N ILE A 59 -3.46 0.34 11.63
CA ILE A 59 -1.99 0.42 11.80
C ILE A 59 -1.28 -0.42 10.73
N ILE A 60 -1.86 -1.58 10.41
CA ILE A 60 -1.25 -2.59 9.55
C ILE A 60 -1.03 -2.06 8.12
N PRO A 61 -2.04 -1.49 7.41
CA PRO A 61 -1.86 -1.01 6.04
C PRO A 61 -0.75 0.02 5.89
N ARG A 62 -0.52 0.84 6.92
CA ARG A 62 0.56 1.82 6.89
C ARG A 62 1.95 1.18 6.93
N ALA A 63 2.18 0.20 7.79
CA ALA A 63 3.47 -0.48 7.86
C ALA A 63 3.85 -1.11 6.50
N PHE A 64 2.84 -1.54 5.74
CA PHE A 64 3.05 -2.05 4.39
C PHE A 64 3.28 -0.99 3.35
N LEU A 65 2.68 0.20 3.49
CA LEU A 65 3.06 1.33 2.66
C LEU A 65 4.54 1.70 2.90
N GLU A 66 4.99 1.73 4.15
CA GLU A 66 6.40 2.02 4.48
C GLU A 66 7.34 1.00 3.82
N SER A 67 7.04 -0.30 3.94
CA SER A 67 7.82 -1.36 3.27
C SER A 67 7.77 -1.22 1.74
N PHE A 68 6.60 -0.93 1.17
CA PHE A 68 6.45 -0.72 -0.27
C PHE A 68 7.30 0.44 -0.76
N VAL A 69 7.35 1.55 -0.01
CA VAL A 69 8.16 2.72 -0.36
C VAL A 69 9.64 2.37 -0.35
N GLU A 70 10.11 1.64 0.67
CA GLU A 70 11.50 1.19 0.75
C GLU A 70 11.88 0.27 -0.42
N ASP A 71 11.05 -0.74 -0.72
CA ASP A 71 11.28 -1.66 -1.84
C ASP A 71 11.26 -0.91 -3.19
N LEU A 72 10.29 0.00 -3.38
CA LEU A 72 10.14 0.78 -4.59
C LEU A 72 11.35 1.70 -4.84
N GLN A 73 11.94 2.29 -3.79
CA GLN A 73 13.14 3.10 -3.93
C GLN A 73 14.31 2.29 -4.49
N GLU A 74 14.51 1.06 -4.00
CA GLU A 74 15.55 0.17 -4.50
C GLU A 74 15.28 -0.28 -5.95
N ASP A 75 14.02 -0.57 -6.27
CA ASP A 75 13.61 -0.89 -7.64
C ASP A 75 13.91 0.27 -8.61
N ILE A 76 13.55 1.51 -8.24
CA ILE A 76 13.83 2.70 -9.05
C ILE A 76 15.34 2.91 -9.26
N LYS A 77 16.17 2.66 -8.24
CA LYS A 77 17.63 2.67 -8.39
C LYS A 77 18.08 1.63 -9.41
N GLY A 78 17.54 0.41 -9.33
CA GLY A 78 17.78 -0.67 -10.27
C GLY A 78 17.30 -0.39 -11.71
N MET A 79 16.33 0.51 -11.89
CA MET A 79 15.83 0.98 -13.19
C MET A 79 16.73 2.05 -13.86
N GLY A 80 17.89 2.37 -13.26
CA GLY A 80 18.87 3.31 -13.80
C GLY A 80 18.83 4.70 -13.18
N HIS A 81 18.29 4.81 -11.96
CA HIS A 81 18.24 6.06 -11.19
C HIS A 81 18.98 5.89 -9.85
N PRO A 82 20.30 5.64 -9.85
CA PRO A 82 21.05 5.23 -8.65
C PRO A 82 21.06 6.26 -7.51
N MET A 83 20.77 7.53 -7.83
CA MET A 83 20.71 8.64 -6.86
C MET A 83 19.29 8.92 -6.36
N PHE A 84 18.29 8.12 -6.77
CA PHE A 84 16.91 8.31 -6.33
C PHE A 84 16.80 8.06 -4.83
N ASP A 85 16.34 9.07 -4.09
CA ASP A 85 16.11 8.98 -2.65
C ASP A 85 14.92 9.87 -2.25
N ILE A 86 14.01 9.31 -1.46
CA ILE A 86 12.87 10.04 -0.95
C ILE A 86 13.33 10.79 0.30
N GLY A 87 13.44 12.12 0.16
CA GLY A 87 13.84 12.97 1.26
C GLY A 87 12.88 12.87 2.46
N LYS A 88 13.38 13.25 3.65
CA LYS A 88 12.58 13.22 4.89
C LYS A 88 11.50 14.32 4.97
N LYS A 89 11.53 15.31 4.09
CA LYS A 89 10.64 16.48 4.10
C LYS A 89 9.93 16.61 2.76
N ALA A 90 8.63 16.90 2.82
CA ALA A 90 7.89 17.34 1.65
C ALA A 90 8.35 18.73 1.17
N PRO A 91 8.13 19.05 -0.12
CA PRO A 91 8.36 20.39 -0.65
C PRO A 91 7.58 21.47 0.10
N ALA A 92 8.06 22.71 -0.01
CA ALA A 92 7.38 23.87 0.55
C ALA A 92 5.96 24.01 -0.02
N GLY A 93 4.97 24.19 0.85
CA GLY A 93 3.56 24.36 0.46
C GLY A 93 2.75 23.07 0.36
N MET A 94 3.34 21.90 0.64
CA MET A 94 2.63 20.61 0.61
C MET A 94 2.57 19.98 2.01
N PRO A 95 1.46 19.30 2.38
CA PRO A 95 1.40 18.53 3.62
C PRO A 95 2.53 17.48 3.66
N ASN A 96 3.26 17.42 4.77
CA ASN A 96 4.38 16.50 4.93
C ASN A 96 3.92 15.06 5.22
N THR A 97 3.33 14.43 4.22
CA THR A 97 2.88 13.02 4.25
C THR A 97 3.83 12.17 3.41
N GLU A 98 3.92 10.90 3.77
CA GLU A 98 4.74 9.90 3.05
C GLU A 98 4.34 9.77 1.58
N LEU A 99 3.04 9.71 1.30
CA LEU A 99 2.50 9.65 -0.06
C LEU A 99 2.86 10.89 -0.88
N ASN A 100 2.71 12.09 -0.31
CA ASN A 100 3.07 13.33 -0.99
C ASN A 100 4.56 13.42 -1.30
N ARG A 101 5.42 13.00 -0.36
CA ARG A 101 6.87 12.94 -0.60
C ARG A 101 7.21 11.98 -1.73
N LEU A 102 6.65 10.77 -1.69
CA LEU A 102 6.85 9.74 -2.71
C LEU A 102 6.48 10.24 -4.10
N ILE A 103 5.23 10.70 -4.29
CA ILE A 103 4.73 11.17 -5.59
C ILE A 103 5.54 12.35 -6.10
N ASN A 104 5.87 13.30 -5.21
CA ASN A 104 6.62 14.47 -5.63
C ASN A 104 8.03 14.09 -6.11
N HIS A 105 8.75 13.22 -5.39
CA HIS A 105 10.08 12.77 -5.81
C HIS A 105 10.03 11.99 -7.12
N ILE A 106 9.07 11.09 -7.26
CA ILE A 106 8.85 10.37 -8.51
C ILE A 106 8.62 11.35 -9.67
N ASN A 107 7.70 12.29 -9.52
CA ASN A 107 7.36 13.22 -10.59
C ASN A 107 8.51 14.18 -10.93
N ALA A 108 9.22 14.68 -9.91
CA ALA A 108 10.29 15.66 -10.08
C ALA A 108 11.57 15.02 -10.62
N ASP A 109 11.99 13.90 -10.05
CA ASP A 109 13.31 13.30 -10.31
C ASP A 109 13.30 12.37 -11.52
N LEU A 110 12.16 11.73 -11.81
CA LEU A 110 12.01 10.83 -12.95
C LEU A 110 11.31 11.47 -14.15
N HIS A 111 10.77 12.69 -13.99
CA HIS A 111 9.98 13.39 -15.00
C HIS A 111 8.77 12.59 -15.51
N ILE A 112 8.16 11.79 -14.64
CA ILE A 112 6.91 11.07 -14.92
C ILE A 112 5.73 11.75 -14.24
N THR A 113 4.51 11.37 -14.60
CA THR A 113 3.30 11.87 -13.95
C THR A 113 2.54 10.73 -13.32
N VAL A 114 2.64 10.61 -12.00
CA VAL A 114 1.70 9.85 -11.19
C VAL A 114 0.50 10.75 -10.88
N ASP A 115 -0.62 10.51 -11.56
CA ASP A 115 -1.85 11.29 -11.38
C ASP A 115 -2.86 10.52 -10.54
N LEU A 116 -2.87 10.77 -9.23
CA LEU A 116 -3.90 10.26 -8.34
C LEU A 116 -5.09 11.23 -8.30
N THR A 117 -6.30 10.66 -8.31
CA THR A 117 -7.53 11.43 -8.13
C THR A 117 -7.54 12.10 -6.76
N VAL A 118 -8.32 13.19 -6.65
CA VAL A 118 -8.47 13.94 -5.40
C VAL A 118 -8.98 13.04 -4.28
N PHE A 119 -10.04 12.25 -4.53
CA PHE A 119 -10.63 11.38 -3.51
C PHE A 119 -9.65 10.32 -3.00
N GLN A 120 -8.73 9.79 -3.84
CA GLN A 120 -7.74 8.79 -3.39
C GLN A 120 -6.78 9.39 -2.36
N LYS A 121 -6.34 10.63 -2.57
CA LYS A 121 -5.45 11.36 -1.66
C LYS A 121 -6.18 11.69 -0.36
N ASP A 122 -7.40 12.20 -0.45
CA ASP A 122 -8.20 12.58 0.71
C ASP A 122 -8.56 11.36 1.55
N LEU A 123 -8.92 10.24 0.91
CA LEU A 123 -9.22 8.97 1.58
C LEU A 123 -7.97 8.37 2.26
N PHE A 124 -6.81 8.48 1.62
CA PHE A 124 -5.54 8.10 2.23
C PHE A 124 -5.26 8.94 3.49
N ASP A 125 -5.42 10.27 3.39
CA ASP A 125 -5.18 11.18 4.51
C ASP A 125 -6.18 11.00 5.65
N TYR A 126 -7.43 10.67 5.35
CA TYR A 126 -8.44 10.34 6.34
C TYR A 126 -8.03 9.13 7.18
N TYR A 127 -7.75 7.98 6.55
CA TYR A 127 -7.36 6.77 7.27
C TYR A 127 -6.00 6.91 7.98
N ARG A 128 -5.07 7.68 7.41
CA ARG A 128 -3.81 8.05 8.09
C ARG A 128 -4.08 8.83 9.37
N THR A 129 -5.03 9.78 9.33
CA THR A 129 -5.40 10.61 10.49
C THR A 129 -6.06 9.77 11.58
N LEU A 130 -6.98 8.87 11.22
CA LEU A 130 -7.57 7.90 12.15
C LEU A 130 -6.50 7.04 12.82
N ARG A 131 -5.57 6.46 12.05
CA ARG A 131 -4.46 5.66 12.59
C ARG A 131 -3.63 6.46 13.58
N ASN A 132 -3.28 7.70 13.24
CA ASN A 132 -2.45 8.53 14.11
C ASN A 132 -3.15 8.80 15.46
N ALA A 133 -4.48 8.83 15.52
CA ALA A 133 -5.23 9.00 16.77
C ALA A 133 -5.11 7.79 17.71
N VAL A 134 -4.86 6.61 17.14
CA VAL A 134 -4.58 5.38 17.89
C VAL A 134 -3.13 5.34 18.36
N ALA A 135 -2.21 5.72 17.48
CA ALA A 135 -0.77 5.67 17.75
C ALA A 135 -0.31 6.79 18.71
N HIS A 136 -0.99 7.94 18.69
CA HIS A 136 -0.71 9.08 19.53
C HIS A 136 -2.02 9.46 20.23
N ALA A 137 -2.13 9.21 21.53
CA ALA A 137 -3.33 9.43 22.35
C ALA A 137 -3.70 10.92 22.53
N SER A 138 -3.39 11.78 21.56
CA SER A 138 -3.45 13.24 21.63
C SER A 138 -3.96 13.91 20.35
N ILE A 139 -4.55 13.15 19.41
CA ILE A 139 -5.12 13.76 18.21
C ILE A 139 -6.44 14.44 18.51
N ASP A 140 -6.51 15.69 18.07
CA ASP A 140 -7.70 16.54 18.09
C ASP A 140 -8.82 15.92 17.26
N SER A 141 -9.95 15.64 17.90
CA SER A 141 -11.16 15.11 17.26
C SER A 141 -11.65 15.96 16.10
N THR A 142 -11.41 17.27 16.16
CA THR A 142 -11.77 18.22 15.09
C THR A 142 -11.05 17.88 13.79
N LYS A 143 -9.77 17.48 13.86
CA LYS A 143 -9.00 17.11 12.66
C LYS A 143 -9.53 15.86 11.98
N ILE A 144 -10.04 14.91 12.75
CA ILE A 144 -10.62 13.68 12.21
C ILE A 144 -11.94 13.98 11.51
N GLU A 145 -12.77 14.83 12.14
CA GLU A 145 -14.05 15.26 11.59
C GLU A 145 -13.86 16.10 10.32
N ASP A 146 -12.90 17.03 10.31
CA ASP A 146 -12.55 17.83 9.14
C ASP A 146 -12.06 16.94 7.98
N ALA A 147 -11.20 15.96 8.27
CA ALA A 147 -10.72 15.01 7.27
C ALA A 147 -11.84 14.13 6.71
N TYR A 148 -12.80 13.72 7.53
CA TYR A 148 -13.99 12.99 7.06
C TYR A 148 -14.88 13.87 6.18
N ASN A 149 -15.16 15.11 6.61
CA ASN A 149 -16.04 16.03 5.90
C ASN A 149 -15.46 16.52 4.57
N ALA A 150 -14.14 16.42 4.38
CA ALA A 150 -13.48 16.70 3.11
C ALA A 150 -13.65 15.58 2.07
N LEU A 151 -14.10 14.37 2.47
CA LEU A 151 -14.22 13.24 1.56
C LEU A 151 -15.35 13.43 0.54
N ASP A 152 -15.04 13.19 -0.74
CA ASP A 152 -16.06 12.99 -1.77
C ASP A 152 -16.63 11.56 -1.68
N ILE A 153 -17.60 11.39 -0.78
CA ILE A 153 -18.27 10.11 -0.51
C ILE A 153 -18.90 9.52 -1.79
N ASN A 154 -19.42 10.36 -2.68
CA ASN A 154 -20.05 9.89 -3.92
C ASN A 154 -19.02 9.33 -4.90
N ALA A 155 -17.88 10.01 -5.08
CA ALA A 155 -16.79 9.50 -5.90
C ALA A 155 -16.21 8.21 -5.34
N ILE A 156 -16.07 8.12 -4.01
CA ILE A 156 -15.56 6.93 -3.33
C ILE A 156 -16.50 5.74 -3.53
N HIS A 157 -17.81 5.90 -3.32
CA HIS A 157 -18.77 4.81 -3.56
C HIS A 157 -18.94 4.47 -5.03
N ALA A 158 -18.78 5.43 -5.95
CA ALA A 158 -18.76 5.13 -7.38
C ALA A 158 -17.56 4.23 -7.75
N PHE A 159 -16.41 4.43 -7.11
CA PHE A 159 -15.20 3.65 -7.35
C PHE A 159 -15.17 2.32 -6.57
N TYR A 160 -15.68 2.31 -5.34
CA TYR A 160 -15.76 1.14 -4.45
C TYR A 160 -17.22 0.80 -4.09
N PRO A 161 -18.05 0.37 -5.06
CA PRO A 161 -19.50 0.27 -4.90
C PRO A 161 -19.98 -0.83 -3.94
N THR A 162 -19.11 -1.78 -3.60
CA THR A 162 -19.47 -2.91 -2.74
C THR A 162 -19.22 -2.65 -1.25
N LEU A 163 -18.62 -1.51 -0.89
CA LEU A 163 -18.24 -1.18 0.48
C LEU A 163 -19.20 -0.13 1.04
N SER A 164 -19.61 -0.30 2.30
CA SER A 164 -20.40 0.70 3.03
C SER A 164 -19.53 1.78 3.68
N ALA A 165 -18.21 1.67 3.56
CA ALA A 165 -17.21 2.65 3.99
C ALA A 165 -17.00 3.76 2.93
N PRO A 166 -16.49 4.95 3.30
CA PRO A 166 -15.87 5.31 4.58
C PRO A 166 -16.89 5.72 5.65
N ASN A 167 -16.64 5.34 6.90
CA ASN A 167 -17.48 5.68 8.05
C ASN A 167 -16.77 6.63 9.01
N LYS A 168 -17.53 7.44 9.76
CA LYS A 168 -17.00 8.24 10.89
C LYS A 168 -16.36 7.36 11.96
N ILE A 169 -15.49 7.95 12.78
CA ILE A 169 -14.69 7.23 13.79
C ILE A 169 -15.54 6.40 14.77
N GLU A 170 -16.71 6.91 15.16
CA GLU A 170 -17.66 6.26 16.05
C GLU A 170 -18.39 5.06 15.42
N ASN A 171 -18.38 4.97 14.09
CA ASN A 171 -19.13 3.98 13.30
C ASN A 171 -18.23 3.11 12.42
N LEU A 172 -16.93 3.05 12.71
CA LEU A 172 -15.99 2.26 11.91
C LEU A 172 -16.36 0.78 11.87
N THR A 173 -16.23 0.21 10.67
CA THR A 173 -16.54 -1.20 10.39
C THR A 173 -15.35 -1.89 9.70
N PHE A 174 -15.46 -3.20 9.47
CA PHE A 174 -14.45 -3.92 8.71
C PHE A 174 -14.33 -3.44 7.24
N ASP A 175 -15.39 -2.84 6.70
CA ASP A 175 -15.35 -2.24 5.36
C ASP A 175 -14.38 -1.06 5.30
N ASP A 176 -14.15 -0.34 6.42
CA ASP A 176 -13.16 0.75 6.47
C ASP A 176 -11.73 0.23 6.34
N PHE A 177 -11.43 -0.89 7.00
CA PHE A 177 -10.14 -1.57 6.82
C PHE A 177 -9.98 -2.06 5.37
N THR A 178 -11.04 -2.63 4.80
CA THR A 178 -11.05 -3.11 3.42
C THR A 178 -10.86 -1.97 2.42
N LEU A 179 -11.55 -0.85 2.63
CA LEU A 179 -11.44 0.35 1.80
C LEU A 179 -10.05 0.99 1.90
N CYS A 180 -9.50 1.11 3.12
CA CYS A 180 -8.15 1.61 3.36
C CYS A 180 -7.10 0.79 2.58
N THR A 181 -7.15 -0.54 2.70
CA THR A 181 -6.21 -1.43 1.99
C THR A 181 -6.42 -1.41 0.48
N ALA A 182 -7.66 -1.38 -0.01
CA ALA A 182 -7.96 -1.28 -1.43
C ALA A 182 -7.42 0.01 -2.04
N ASN A 183 -7.61 1.15 -1.35
CA ASN A 183 -7.10 2.44 -1.79
C ASN A 183 -5.57 2.47 -1.83
N ILE A 184 -4.88 1.94 -0.81
CA ILE A 184 -3.41 1.86 -0.80
C ILE A 184 -2.90 0.99 -1.96
N LYS A 185 -3.51 -0.18 -2.19
CA LYS A 185 -3.13 -1.06 -3.31
C LYS A 185 -3.34 -0.38 -4.67
N ASN A 186 -4.45 0.32 -4.83
CA ASN A 186 -4.75 1.03 -6.06
C ASN A 186 -3.77 2.18 -6.31
N ILE A 187 -3.40 2.95 -5.27
CA ILE A 187 -2.36 3.97 -5.34
C ILE A 187 -1.01 3.35 -5.73
N ALA A 188 -0.61 2.25 -5.10
CA ALA A 188 0.63 1.54 -5.40
C ALA A 188 0.67 1.06 -6.85
N ASP A 189 -0.43 0.47 -7.34
CA ASP A 189 -0.59 0.03 -8.73
C ASP A 189 -0.42 1.20 -9.72
N MET A 190 -1.09 2.33 -9.46
CA MET A 190 -0.95 3.54 -10.29
C MET A 190 0.50 4.06 -10.32
N ILE A 191 1.21 4.02 -9.19
CA ILE A 191 2.62 4.41 -9.12
C ILE A 191 3.47 3.47 -9.98
N VAL A 192 3.33 2.15 -9.80
CA VAL A 192 4.10 1.14 -10.53
C VAL A 192 3.84 1.22 -12.03
N CYS A 193 2.58 1.32 -12.46
CA CYS A 193 2.24 1.49 -13.88
C CYS A 193 2.81 2.78 -14.48
N SER A 194 2.92 3.86 -13.69
CA SER A 194 3.52 5.11 -14.17
C SER A 194 5.04 4.98 -14.39
N LEU A 195 5.70 4.05 -13.69
CA LEU A 195 7.14 3.84 -13.76
C LEU A 195 7.58 3.01 -14.97
N GLU A 196 6.67 2.37 -15.70
CA GLU A 196 7.01 1.51 -16.85
C GLU A 196 7.86 2.24 -17.90
N SER A 197 7.57 3.52 -18.13
CA SER A 197 8.33 4.37 -19.07
C SER A 197 9.60 4.98 -18.50
N ALA A 198 9.88 4.80 -17.21
CA ALA A 198 11.00 5.45 -16.53
C ALA A 198 12.32 4.67 -16.63
N ILE A 199 12.30 3.41 -17.10
CA ILE A 199 13.50 2.58 -17.16
C ILE A 199 14.53 3.14 -18.16
N ARG A 200 15.76 3.31 -17.70
CA ARG A 200 16.90 3.70 -18.53
C ARG A 200 17.63 2.44 -19.01
N TRP A 201 17.15 1.85 -20.10
CA TRP A 201 17.63 0.55 -20.62
C TRP A 201 19.12 0.49 -20.97
N ASN A 202 19.77 1.64 -21.18
CA ASN A 202 21.21 1.75 -21.45
C ASN A 202 22.05 2.08 -20.21
N SER A 203 21.45 2.16 -19.01
CA SER A 203 22.18 2.54 -17.81
C SER A 203 23.07 1.41 -17.30
N PRO A 204 24.19 1.72 -16.61
CA PRO A 204 25.03 0.70 -15.97
C PRO A 204 24.26 -0.19 -14.99
N GLU A 205 23.32 0.37 -14.22
CA GLU A 205 22.52 -0.36 -13.23
C GLU A 205 21.66 -1.43 -13.91
N VAL A 206 20.99 -1.07 -15.01
CA VAL A 206 20.17 -2.01 -15.79
C VAL A 206 21.05 -3.06 -16.49
N LEU A 207 22.11 -2.62 -17.17
CA LEU A 207 22.97 -3.50 -17.97
C LEU A 207 23.79 -4.49 -17.12
N SER A 208 24.13 -4.11 -15.87
CA SER A 208 24.85 -4.98 -14.93
C SER A 208 23.93 -5.90 -14.12
N ASN A 209 22.60 -5.78 -14.28
CA ASN A 209 21.67 -6.64 -13.58
C ASN A 209 21.93 -8.12 -13.88
N ALA A 210 21.89 -8.97 -12.84
CA ALA A 210 22.16 -10.39 -12.94
C ALA A 210 21.28 -11.11 -13.98
N CYS A 211 20.08 -10.61 -14.26
CA CYS A 211 19.19 -11.20 -15.27
C CYS A 211 19.81 -11.19 -16.68
N PHE A 212 20.69 -10.23 -16.98
CA PHE A 212 21.35 -10.09 -18.28
C PHE A 212 22.75 -10.70 -18.35
N ALA A 213 23.28 -11.27 -17.26
CA ALA A 213 24.66 -11.78 -17.20
C ALA A 213 25.03 -12.76 -18.33
N ASN A 214 24.06 -13.55 -18.81
CA ASN A 214 24.27 -14.55 -19.85
C ASN A 214 23.97 -14.08 -21.29
N VAL A 215 23.54 -12.83 -21.50
CA VAL A 215 23.14 -12.32 -22.83
C VAL A 215 24.30 -12.46 -23.83
N LYS A 216 25.49 -11.96 -23.47
CA LYS A 216 26.67 -12.00 -24.34
C LYS A 216 27.09 -13.41 -24.74
N GLN A 217 27.05 -14.37 -23.80
CA GLN A 217 27.40 -15.76 -24.09
C GLN A 217 26.36 -16.42 -25.01
N LYS A 218 25.06 -16.23 -24.72
CA LYS A 218 23.97 -16.82 -25.50
C LYS A 218 23.88 -16.24 -26.91
N ALA A 219 24.25 -14.98 -27.12
CA ALA A 219 24.27 -14.33 -28.43
C ALA A 219 25.24 -14.98 -29.43
N LYS A 220 26.31 -15.66 -28.96
CA LYS A 220 27.27 -16.36 -29.83
C LYS A 220 26.67 -17.54 -30.60
N VAL A 221 25.55 -18.09 -30.12
CA VAL A 221 24.95 -19.34 -30.64
C VAL A 221 23.46 -19.21 -30.96
N ARG A 222 22.90 -17.99 -30.89
CA ARG A 222 21.48 -17.71 -31.13
C ARG A 222 21.32 -16.55 -32.11
N THR A 223 20.22 -16.56 -32.86
CA THR A 223 19.86 -15.44 -33.74
C THR A 223 19.50 -14.20 -32.92
N LYS A 224 19.62 -13.01 -33.54
CA LYS A 224 19.24 -11.73 -32.91
C LYS A 224 17.80 -11.78 -32.40
N GLU A 225 16.83 -12.26 -33.19
CA GLU A 225 15.42 -12.32 -32.77
C GLU A 225 15.21 -13.17 -31.51
N ARG A 226 15.90 -14.32 -31.40
CA ARG A 226 15.83 -15.17 -30.20
C ARG A 226 16.46 -14.48 -28.98
N MET A 227 17.49 -13.65 -29.20
CA MET A 227 18.11 -12.89 -28.12
C MET A 227 17.24 -11.72 -27.65
N LEU A 228 16.58 -11.00 -28.56
CA LEU A 228 15.61 -9.97 -28.19
C LEU A 228 14.45 -10.56 -27.39
N GLY A 229 13.93 -11.74 -27.79
CA GLY A 229 12.92 -12.47 -27.02
C GLY A 229 13.40 -12.89 -25.62
N TYR A 230 14.67 -13.29 -25.49
CA TYR A 230 15.27 -13.62 -24.19
C TYR A 230 15.41 -12.37 -23.29
N ILE A 231 15.91 -11.25 -23.84
CA ILE A 231 16.04 -9.98 -23.13
C ILE A 231 14.67 -9.51 -22.63
N LYS A 232 13.65 -9.57 -23.50
CA LYS A 232 12.26 -9.24 -23.15
C LYS A 232 11.75 -10.09 -21.98
N HIS A 233 12.02 -11.39 -22.01
CA HIS A 233 11.64 -12.29 -20.91
C HIS A 233 12.38 -11.96 -19.60
N CYS A 234 13.69 -11.70 -19.66
CA CYS A 234 14.48 -11.30 -18.49
C CYS A 234 13.93 -10.01 -17.86
N ALA A 235 13.69 -8.97 -18.67
CA ALA A 235 13.14 -7.72 -18.18
C ALA A 235 11.76 -7.89 -17.52
N ASN A 236 10.89 -8.69 -18.12
CA ASN A 236 9.57 -8.99 -17.54
C ASN A 236 9.67 -9.76 -16.22
N MET A 237 10.62 -10.68 -16.07
CA MET A 237 10.81 -11.41 -14.82
C MET A 237 11.43 -10.55 -13.71
N THR A 238 12.24 -9.55 -14.07
CA THR A 238 12.94 -8.70 -13.09
C THR A 238 12.10 -7.51 -12.65
N TRP A 239 11.46 -6.80 -13.58
CA TRP A 239 10.74 -5.56 -13.29
C TRP A 239 9.24 -5.63 -13.57
N ASN A 240 8.71 -6.81 -13.93
CA ASN A 240 7.32 -6.99 -14.36
C ASN A 240 6.90 -6.04 -15.53
N ILE A 241 7.89 -5.64 -16.34
CA ILE A 241 7.72 -4.71 -17.46
C ILE A 241 8.06 -5.40 -18.77
N VAL A 242 7.25 -5.14 -19.78
CA VAL A 242 7.41 -5.70 -21.12
C VAL A 242 8.09 -4.65 -22.02
N PRO A 243 9.43 -4.69 -22.21
CA PRO A 243 10.12 -3.71 -23.03
C PRO A 243 9.68 -3.78 -24.49
N SER A 244 9.75 -2.63 -25.17
CA SER A 244 9.56 -2.57 -26.61
C SER A 244 10.71 -3.30 -27.34
N VAL A 245 10.54 -3.54 -28.64
CA VAL A 245 11.62 -4.11 -29.45
C VAL A 245 12.83 -3.16 -29.46
N ALA A 246 12.60 -1.85 -29.55
CA ALA A 246 13.67 -0.85 -29.54
C ALA A 246 14.48 -0.89 -28.23
N ASP A 247 13.81 -1.00 -27.09
CA ASP A 247 14.47 -1.13 -25.78
C ASP A 247 15.32 -2.40 -25.70
N CYS A 248 14.80 -3.51 -26.22
CA CYS A 248 15.56 -4.76 -26.28
C CYS A 248 16.80 -4.63 -27.17
N GLU A 249 16.72 -3.87 -28.26
CA GLU A 249 17.85 -3.62 -29.15
C GLU A 249 18.93 -2.75 -28.50
N ILE A 250 18.55 -1.78 -27.67
CA ILE A 250 19.48 -0.99 -26.88
C ILE A 250 20.32 -1.91 -25.99
N ILE A 251 19.66 -2.76 -25.19
CA ILE A 251 20.33 -3.71 -24.28
C ILE A 251 21.23 -4.66 -25.06
N TYR A 252 20.70 -5.24 -26.15
CA TYR A 252 21.47 -6.18 -26.98
C TYR A 252 22.76 -5.54 -27.50
N SER A 253 22.66 -4.32 -28.04
CA SER A 253 23.80 -3.60 -28.61
C SER A 253 24.82 -3.15 -27.56
N SER A 254 24.38 -2.92 -26.32
CA SER A 254 25.26 -2.57 -25.21
C SER A 254 26.02 -3.78 -24.63
N LEU A 255 25.47 -4.99 -24.74
CA LEU A 255 26.03 -6.19 -24.10
C LEU A 255 26.81 -7.12 -25.03
N VAL A 256 26.50 -7.12 -26.33
CA VAL A 256 27.06 -8.05 -27.32
C VAL A 256 28.11 -7.35 -28.17
#